data_AF-A0A847BPQ7-F1
#
_entry.id   AF-A0A847BPQ7-F1
#
_cell.length_a   1.000
_cell.length_b   1.000
_cell.length_c   1.000
_cell.angle_alpha   90.00
_cell.angle_beta   90.00
_cell.angle_gamma   90.00
#
_symmetry.space_group_name_H-M   'P 1'
#
loop_
_entity.id
_entity.type
_entity.pdbx_description
1 polymer ?
#
loop_
_entity_poly.entity_id
_entity_poly.type
_entity_poly.pdbx_seq_one_letter_code
_entity_poly.pdbx_strand_id
1 'polypeptide(L)'
;DGIFKLMADRAIGDLENNYVLIIDEINRGNISKIFGELITLVEEDKRWGEKNQLSAMLPSGYEFKVPSNLYIIGTMNSADKSISLIDAALRRRFIFEEMIPDASLIDDEELRDCLTKLNEHLKKELRGTDLLIGHSYFMNKTLKDLPDIMNNSIIPLLYEYFYDDEDKIVPAIEACLDNLHLIDPTYKGRKKIRPKS
;
A
#
# COMPACT_ATOMS: atom_id res chain seq x y z
N ASP A 1 6.73 20.47 -20.41
CA ASP A 1 6.40 20.73 -18.99
C ASP A 1 5.80 19.51 -18.33
N GLY A 2 6.21 19.21 -17.09
CA GLY A 2 5.74 18.05 -16.33
C GLY A 2 4.48 18.33 -15.51
N ILE A 3 3.75 17.28 -15.12
CA ILE A 3 2.47 17.36 -14.38
C ILE A 3 2.64 18.14 -13.06
N PHE A 4 3.75 17.92 -12.34
CA PHE A 4 3.99 18.61 -11.08
C PHE A 4 4.07 20.14 -11.25
N LYS A 5 4.76 20.59 -12.30
CA LYS A 5 4.83 22.03 -12.62
C LYS A 5 3.46 22.59 -12.95
N LEU A 6 2.72 21.91 -13.82
CA LEU A 6 1.38 22.33 -14.22
C LEU A 6 0.45 22.47 -13.01
N MET A 7 0.49 21.54 -12.06
CA MET A 7 -0.31 21.59 -10.84
C MET A 7 0.09 22.74 -9.92
N ALA A 8 1.39 22.98 -9.74
CA ALA A 8 1.87 24.10 -8.94
C ALA A 8 1.50 25.46 -9.56
N ASP A 9 1.65 25.63 -10.87
CA ASP A 9 1.28 26.86 -11.57
C ASP A 9 -0.23 27.15 -11.43
N ARG A 10 -1.07 26.11 -11.52
CA ARG A 10 -2.52 26.24 -11.28
C ARG A 10 -2.82 26.66 -9.84
N ALA A 11 -2.21 26.00 -8.87
CA ALA A 11 -2.40 26.29 -7.45
C ALA A 11 -1.92 27.69 -7.06
N ILE A 12 -0.84 28.20 -7.67
CA ILE A 12 -0.38 29.60 -7.50
C ILE A 12 -1.41 30.60 -8.06
N GLY A 13 -2.07 30.25 -9.18
CA GLY A 13 -3.08 31.10 -9.80
C GLY A 13 -4.42 31.14 -9.07
N ASP A 14 -4.63 30.26 -8.08
CA ASP A 14 -5.88 30.11 -7.32
C ASP A 14 -5.57 29.77 -5.86
N LEU A 15 -5.24 30.79 -5.07
CA LEU A 15 -4.89 30.65 -3.65
C LEU A 15 -6.10 30.48 -2.73
N GLU A 16 -7.33 30.62 -3.24
CA GLU A 16 -8.55 30.44 -2.44
C GLU A 16 -8.92 28.95 -2.29
N ASN A 17 -8.38 28.09 -3.16
CA ASN A 17 -8.68 26.66 -3.18
C ASN A 17 -7.44 25.81 -2.89
N ASN A 18 -7.68 24.65 -2.28
CA ASN A 18 -6.65 23.65 -2.07
C ASN A 18 -6.54 22.73 -3.29
N TYR A 19 -5.31 22.41 -3.67
CA TYR A 19 -4.99 21.47 -4.74
C TYR A 19 -4.35 20.23 -4.17
N VAL A 20 -4.69 19.06 -4.72
CA VAL A 20 -4.11 17.78 -4.29
C VAL A 20 -3.52 17.07 -5.51
N LEU A 21 -2.24 16.70 -5.41
CA LEU A 21 -1.58 15.79 -6.33
C LEU A 21 -1.50 14.41 -5.69
N ILE A 22 -2.25 13.45 -6.25
CA ILE A 22 -2.21 12.05 -5.83
C ILE A 22 -1.19 11.30 -6.68
N ILE A 23 -0.23 10.64 -6.04
CA ILE A 23 0.80 9.83 -6.68
C ILE A 23 0.60 8.38 -6.22
N ASP A 24 0.00 7.57 -7.07
CA ASP A 24 -0.24 6.16 -6.78
C ASP A 24 1.07 5.36 -6.92
N GLU A 25 1.29 4.39 -6.02
CA GLU A 25 2.47 3.52 -6.00
C GLU A 25 3.78 4.31 -6.07
N ILE A 26 3.92 5.32 -5.22
CA ILE A 26 5.01 6.30 -5.28
C ILE A 26 6.39 5.63 -5.22
N ASN A 27 6.51 4.51 -4.52
CA ASN A 27 7.74 3.73 -4.45
C ASN A 27 8.18 3.16 -5.82
N ARG A 28 7.26 2.80 -6.74
CA ARG A 28 7.62 2.20 -8.05
C ARG A 28 8.40 3.14 -8.97
N GLY A 29 8.34 4.44 -8.72
CA GLY A 29 9.12 5.45 -9.45
C GLY A 29 10.49 5.68 -8.84
N ASN A 30 11.46 6.15 -9.64
CA ASN A 30 12.67 6.74 -9.08
C ASN A 30 12.34 8.15 -8.55
N ILE A 31 11.75 8.21 -7.36
CA ILE A 31 11.26 9.44 -6.74
C ILE A 31 12.39 10.48 -6.63
N SER A 32 13.60 10.06 -6.27
CA SER A 32 14.77 10.94 -6.17
C SER A 32 15.13 11.59 -7.52
N LYS A 33 14.96 10.88 -8.64
CA LYS A 33 15.14 11.44 -9.98
C LYS A 33 13.96 12.31 -10.42
N ILE A 34 12.74 11.97 -9.99
CA ILE A 34 11.51 12.71 -10.33
C ILE A 34 11.50 14.06 -9.62
N PHE A 35 11.79 14.09 -8.33
CA PHE A 35 11.82 15.33 -7.54
C PHE A 35 13.17 16.03 -7.63
N GLY A 36 14.29 15.30 -7.77
CA GLY A 36 15.62 15.89 -7.92
C GLY A 36 15.91 16.96 -6.85
N GLU A 37 16.28 18.15 -7.30
CA GLU A 37 16.52 19.32 -6.45
C GLU A 37 15.24 19.98 -5.93
N LEU A 38 14.08 19.67 -6.53
CA LEU A 38 12.78 20.22 -6.15
C LEU A 38 12.26 19.65 -4.83
N ILE A 39 12.90 18.58 -4.32
CA ILE A 39 12.42 17.91 -3.12
C ILE A 39 12.45 18.83 -1.88
N THR A 40 13.40 19.77 -1.83
CA THR A 40 13.48 20.77 -0.76
C THR A 40 12.27 21.71 -0.79
N LEU A 41 11.70 21.99 -1.96
CA LEU A 41 10.54 22.88 -2.10
C LEU A 41 9.23 22.25 -1.57
N VAL A 42 9.22 20.93 -1.35
CA VAL A 42 8.06 20.22 -0.81
C VAL A 42 7.90 20.43 0.71
N GLU A 43 9.00 20.77 1.40
CA GLU A 43 9.01 21.09 2.83
C GLU A 43 8.07 22.26 3.13
N GLU A 44 7.24 22.13 4.17
CA GLU A 44 6.17 23.07 4.51
C GLU A 44 6.69 24.51 4.57
N ASP A 45 7.76 24.80 5.33
CA ASP A 45 8.29 26.16 5.50
C ASP A 45 8.98 26.74 4.25
N LYS A 46 9.27 25.91 3.24
CA LYS A 46 9.93 26.31 1.98
C LYS A 46 8.95 26.60 0.86
N ARG A 47 7.65 26.39 1.08
CA ARG A 47 6.61 26.63 0.07
C ARG A 47 6.37 28.12 -0.16
N TRP A 48 5.92 28.45 -1.36
CA TRP A 48 5.52 29.81 -1.71
C TRP A 48 4.32 30.25 -0.84
N GLY A 49 4.43 31.44 -0.26
CA GLY A 49 3.49 31.95 0.75
C GLY A 49 4.00 31.81 2.19
N GLU A 50 5.05 31.00 2.43
CA GLU A 50 5.62 30.80 3.76
C GLU A 50 6.83 31.69 4.04
N LYS A 51 7.19 31.80 5.32
CA LYS A 51 8.25 32.70 5.80
C LYS A 51 9.63 32.41 5.17
N ASN A 52 9.97 31.13 4.98
CA ASN A 52 11.26 30.70 4.44
C ASN A 52 11.14 30.17 3.00
N GLN A 53 10.18 30.71 2.23
CA GLN A 53 9.90 30.28 0.87
C GLN A 53 11.16 30.20 -0.01
N LEU A 54 11.24 29.15 -0.83
CA LEU A 54 12.30 28.92 -1.79
C LEU A 54 11.75 28.75 -3.20
N SER A 55 12.63 28.94 -4.18
CA SER A 55 12.39 28.62 -5.57
C SER A 55 13.59 27.87 -6.16
N ALA A 56 13.35 27.15 -7.25
CA ALA A 56 14.41 26.49 -8.01
C ALA A 56 14.38 26.96 -9.46
N MET A 57 15.55 27.05 -10.09
CA MET A 57 15.64 27.32 -11.52
C MET A 57 15.57 26.00 -12.28
N LEU A 58 14.55 25.81 -13.12
CA LEU A 58 14.45 24.62 -13.95
C LEU A 58 15.47 24.66 -15.09
N PRO A 59 15.87 23.50 -15.66
CA PRO A 59 16.72 23.45 -16.84
C PRO A 59 16.16 24.20 -18.06
N SER A 60 14.84 24.43 -18.08
CA SER A 60 14.17 25.24 -19.09
C SER A 60 14.38 26.75 -18.94
N GLY A 61 15.01 27.21 -17.86
CA GLY A 61 15.24 28.62 -17.54
C GLY A 61 14.08 29.31 -16.81
N TYR A 62 13.03 28.57 -16.47
CA TYR A 62 11.90 29.11 -15.70
C TYR A 62 12.09 28.87 -14.20
N GLU A 63 11.75 29.88 -13.41
CA GLU A 63 11.66 29.75 -11.96
C GLU A 63 10.47 28.84 -11.59
N PHE A 64 10.69 27.93 -10.65
CA PHE A 64 9.70 27.00 -10.14
C PHE A 64 9.54 27.11 -8.63
N LYS A 65 8.28 27.05 -8.19
CA LYS A 65 7.84 27.21 -6.80
C LYS A 65 6.74 26.19 -6.51
N VAL A 66 6.67 25.73 -5.26
CA VAL A 66 5.59 24.87 -4.77
C VAL A 66 4.75 25.71 -3.81
N PRO A 67 3.46 25.97 -4.08
CA PRO A 67 2.64 26.80 -3.20
C PRO A 67 2.13 26.03 -1.97
N SER A 68 1.84 26.77 -0.88
CA SER A 68 1.37 26.19 0.38
C SER A 68 0.03 25.46 0.25
N ASN A 69 -0.84 25.88 -0.68
CA ASN A 69 -2.14 25.25 -0.98
C ASN A 69 -2.05 23.99 -1.87
N LEU A 70 -0.85 23.52 -2.26
CA LEU A 70 -0.66 22.27 -2.99
C LEU A 70 -0.25 21.13 -2.05
N TYR A 71 -1.14 20.17 -1.84
CA TYR A 71 -0.90 18.94 -1.09
C TYR A 71 -0.44 17.82 -2.02
N ILE A 72 0.47 16.97 -1.54
CA ILE A 72 0.95 15.80 -2.26
C ILE A 72 0.63 14.58 -1.39
N ILE A 73 -0.17 13.67 -1.92
CA ILE A 73 -0.55 12.42 -1.24
C ILE A 73 0.01 11.28 -2.08
N GLY A 74 0.88 10.47 -1.48
CA GLY A 74 1.42 9.27 -2.10
C GLY A 74 0.76 8.03 -1.52
N THR A 75 0.41 7.05 -2.35
CA THR A 75 0.14 5.68 -1.88
C THR A 75 1.40 4.84 -2.05
N MET A 76 1.58 3.86 -1.18
CA MET A 76 2.70 2.93 -1.25
C MET A 76 2.22 1.53 -0.93
N ASN A 77 2.57 0.57 -1.77
CA ASN A 77 2.50 -0.84 -1.40
C ASN A 77 3.77 -1.23 -0.63
N SER A 78 3.64 -1.45 0.68
CA SER A 78 4.78 -1.81 1.54
C SER A 78 5.21 -3.27 1.43
N ALA A 79 4.36 -4.15 0.88
CA ALA A 79 4.69 -5.55 0.63
C ALA A 79 5.73 -5.73 -0.49
N ASP A 80 5.83 -4.76 -1.42
CA ASP A 80 6.68 -4.87 -2.60
C ASP A 80 8.15 -4.60 -2.28
N LYS A 81 8.88 -5.68 -2.00
CA LYS A 81 10.33 -5.69 -1.73
C LYS A 81 11.19 -5.53 -3.00
N SER A 82 10.60 -5.54 -4.20
CA SER A 82 11.34 -5.46 -5.47
C SER A 82 11.74 -4.03 -5.84
N ILE A 83 11.25 -3.05 -5.07
CA ILE A 83 11.34 -1.63 -5.37
C ILE A 83 12.40 -0.96 -4.48
N SER A 84 13.05 0.08 -5.02
CA SER A 84 14.00 0.90 -4.26
C SER A 84 13.34 1.45 -2.99
N LEU A 85 13.95 1.19 -1.83
CA LEU A 85 13.59 1.83 -0.57
C LEU A 85 13.48 3.35 -0.80
N ILE A 86 12.39 3.97 -0.31
CA ILE A 86 12.32 5.43 -0.32
C ILE A 86 13.52 5.96 0.46
N ASP A 87 14.30 6.80 -0.22
CA ASP A 87 15.50 7.42 0.35
C ASP A 87 15.15 8.21 1.63
N ALA A 88 16.08 8.22 2.58
CA ALA A 88 15.98 8.97 3.82
C ALA A 88 15.72 10.47 3.59
N ALA A 89 16.17 11.03 2.46
CA ALA A 89 15.85 12.40 2.07
C ALA A 89 14.33 12.62 1.87
N LEU A 90 13.67 11.69 1.20
CA LEU A 90 12.22 11.75 0.96
C LEU A 90 11.44 11.43 2.24
N ARG A 91 11.91 10.44 3.02
CA ARG A 91 11.26 10.07 4.28
C ARG A 91 11.09 11.22 5.27
N ARG A 92 12.03 12.17 5.27
CA ARG A 92 11.98 13.36 6.15
C ARG A 92 10.97 14.43 5.73
N ARG A 93 10.38 14.32 4.54
CA ARG A 93 9.55 15.37 3.91
C ARG A 93 8.11 14.95 3.69
N PHE A 94 7.83 13.67 3.89
CA PHE A 94 6.50 13.11 3.88
C PHE A 94 6.16 12.61 5.28
N ILE A 95 4.89 12.74 5.64
CA ILE A 95 4.31 12.04 6.77
C ILE A 95 3.96 10.64 6.27
N PHE A 96 4.42 9.60 6.99
CA PHE A 96 4.11 8.22 6.67
C PHE A 96 3.01 7.76 7.62
N GLU A 97 1.82 7.54 7.06
CA GLU A 97 0.68 6.99 7.77
C GLU A 97 0.45 5.55 7.28
N GLU A 98 0.53 4.61 8.21
CA GLU A 98 0.31 3.19 7.91
C GLU A 98 -1.19 2.91 7.81
N MET A 99 -1.62 2.34 6.69
CA MET A 99 -3.00 1.92 6.46
C MET A 99 -3.10 0.39 6.63
N ILE A 100 -3.39 -0.05 7.85
CA ILE A 100 -3.59 -1.48 8.13
C ILE A 100 -4.91 -2.01 7.55
N PRO A 101 -5.01 -3.31 7.23
CA PRO A 101 -6.28 -3.90 6.82
C PRO A 101 -7.36 -3.76 7.88
N ASP A 102 -8.46 -3.11 7.52
CA ASP A 102 -9.66 -2.98 8.35
C ASP A 102 -10.69 -4.10 8.09
N ALA A 103 -10.80 -5.04 9.02
CA ALA A 103 -11.77 -6.14 8.94
C ALA A 103 -13.22 -5.68 9.19
N SER A 104 -13.44 -4.48 9.75
CA SER A 104 -14.79 -3.95 9.99
C SER A 104 -15.55 -3.63 8.70
N LEU A 105 -14.83 -3.51 7.58
CA LEU A 105 -15.38 -3.29 6.23
C LEU A 105 -15.91 -4.58 5.56
N ILE A 106 -15.86 -5.72 6.26
CA ILE A 106 -16.37 -7.00 5.78
C ILE A 106 -17.72 -7.27 6.46
N ASP A 107 -18.77 -7.40 5.64
CA ASP A 107 -20.14 -7.61 6.12
C ASP A 107 -20.36 -9.02 6.70
N ASP A 108 -19.78 -10.04 6.05
CA ASP A 108 -19.90 -11.45 6.46
C ASP A 108 -19.01 -11.73 7.68
N GLU A 109 -19.63 -12.14 8.79
CA GLU A 109 -18.96 -12.33 10.07
C GLU A 109 -17.89 -13.44 10.02
N GLU A 110 -18.12 -14.51 9.27
CA GLU A 110 -17.16 -15.62 9.17
C GLU A 110 -15.95 -15.21 8.31
N LEU A 111 -16.16 -14.46 7.22
CA LEU A 111 -15.06 -13.90 6.43
C LEU A 111 -14.22 -12.90 7.23
N ARG A 112 -14.88 -12.06 8.02
CA ARG A 112 -14.23 -11.10 8.92
C ARG A 112 -13.38 -11.79 9.98
N ASP A 113 -13.90 -12.86 10.58
CA ASP A 113 -13.16 -13.67 11.55
C ASP A 113 -11.95 -14.37 10.91
N CYS A 114 -12.14 -14.97 9.73
CA CYS A 114 -11.04 -15.55 8.94
C CYS A 114 -9.91 -14.55 8.67
N LEU A 115 -10.25 -13.34 8.19
CA LEU A 115 -9.24 -12.30 7.92
C LEU A 115 -8.50 -11.90 9.20
N THR A 116 -9.25 -11.69 10.29
CA THR A 116 -8.69 -11.29 11.58
C THR A 116 -7.67 -12.31 12.07
N LYS A 117 -8.07 -13.59 12.15
CA LYS A 117 -7.20 -14.67 12.64
C LYS A 117 -5.99 -14.89 11.72
N LEU A 118 -6.17 -14.83 10.41
CA LEU A 118 -5.08 -14.93 9.44
C LEU A 118 -4.06 -13.81 9.66
N ASN A 119 -4.52 -12.56 9.77
CA ASN A 119 -3.63 -11.41 9.96
C ASN A 119 -2.95 -11.41 11.33
N GLU A 120 -3.61 -11.87 12.39
CA GLU A 120 -2.99 -12.08 13.70
C GLU A 120 -1.86 -13.11 13.63
N HIS A 121 -2.10 -14.22 12.93
CA HIS A 121 -1.09 -15.25 12.70
C HIS A 121 0.11 -14.69 11.89
N LEU A 122 -0.16 -14.03 10.76
CA LEU A 122 0.88 -13.43 9.91
C LEU A 122 1.72 -12.41 10.67
N LYS A 123 1.09 -11.53 11.45
CA LYS A 123 1.78 -10.53 12.27
C LYS A 123 2.77 -11.18 13.25
N LYS A 124 2.37 -12.28 13.87
CA LYS A 124 3.18 -13.03 14.83
C LYS A 124 4.37 -13.73 14.15
N GLU A 125 4.12 -14.44 13.06
CA GLU A 125 5.14 -15.21 12.34
C GLU A 125 6.15 -14.32 11.62
N LEU A 126 5.69 -13.25 10.96
CA LEU A 126 6.52 -12.37 10.14
C LEU A 126 7.14 -11.21 10.95
N ARG A 127 6.69 -10.99 12.18
CA ARG A 127 7.13 -9.89 13.07
C ARG A 127 7.05 -8.52 12.40
N GLY A 128 5.99 -8.29 11.61
CA GLY A 128 5.76 -7.07 10.86
C GLY A 128 4.34 -7.01 10.32
N THR A 129 3.98 -5.87 9.73
CA THR A 129 2.62 -5.56 9.24
C THR A 129 2.54 -5.39 7.71
N ASP A 130 3.68 -5.33 7.02
CA ASP A 130 3.74 -5.10 5.56
C ASP A 130 3.10 -6.20 4.72
N LEU A 131 2.98 -7.41 5.26
CA LEU A 131 2.46 -8.59 4.56
C LEU A 131 1.10 -9.04 5.10
N LEU A 132 0.38 -8.15 5.81
CA LEU A 132 -1.00 -8.43 6.18
C LEU A 132 -1.88 -8.46 4.94
N ILE A 133 -2.87 -9.35 4.95
CA ILE A 133 -3.84 -9.51 3.87
C ILE A 133 -4.84 -8.36 3.93
N GLY A 134 -5.09 -7.73 2.79
CA GLY A 134 -6.08 -6.66 2.65
C GLY A 134 -7.52 -7.16 2.73
N HIS A 135 -8.41 -6.37 3.33
CA HIS A 135 -9.85 -6.65 3.40
C HIS A 135 -10.54 -6.68 2.03
N SER A 136 -9.94 -6.07 0.99
CA SER A 136 -10.50 -6.02 -0.36
C SER A 136 -10.79 -7.38 -0.98
N TYR A 137 -10.06 -8.44 -0.58
CA TYR A 137 -10.34 -9.82 -1.02
C TYR A 137 -11.70 -10.34 -0.53
N PHE A 138 -12.20 -9.81 0.59
CA PHE A 138 -13.39 -10.29 1.30
C PHE A 138 -14.57 -9.30 1.24
N MET A 139 -14.34 -8.04 0.85
CA MET A 139 -15.40 -7.04 0.71
C MET A 139 -16.45 -7.44 -0.32
N ASN A 140 -17.73 -7.26 0.02
CA ASN A 140 -18.87 -7.63 -0.82
C ASN A 140 -18.88 -9.13 -1.21
N LYS A 141 -18.34 -9.99 -0.35
CA LYS A 141 -18.31 -11.46 -0.51
C LYS A 141 -19.08 -12.13 0.60
N THR A 142 -19.37 -13.41 0.38
CA THR A 142 -20.01 -14.29 1.35
C THR A 142 -19.14 -15.51 1.61
N LEU A 143 -19.45 -16.26 2.66
CA LEU A 143 -18.79 -17.53 2.94
C LEU A 143 -18.72 -18.51 1.74
N LYS A 144 -19.67 -18.43 0.79
CA LYS A 144 -19.64 -19.28 -0.42
C LYS A 144 -18.44 -19.02 -1.31
N ASP A 145 -17.94 -17.79 -1.29
CA ASP A 145 -16.79 -17.35 -2.10
C ASP A 145 -15.45 -17.74 -1.45
N LEU A 146 -15.46 -18.15 -0.17
CA LEU A 146 -14.24 -18.40 0.61
C LEU A 146 -13.29 -19.42 -0.05
N PRO A 147 -13.72 -20.58 -0.57
CA PRO A 147 -12.82 -21.50 -1.25
C PRO A 147 -12.13 -20.87 -2.45
N ASP A 148 -12.84 -20.05 -3.23
CA ASP A 148 -12.29 -19.39 -4.41
C ASP A 148 -11.32 -18.26 -4.04
N ILE A 149 -11.66 -17.45 -3.03
CA ILE A 149 -10.79 -16.41 -2.49
C ILE A 149 -9.48 -17.03 -2.00
N MET A 150 -9.59 -18.10 -1.20
CA MET A 150 -8.41 -18.74 -0.63
C MET A 150 -7.55 -19.43 -1.69
N ASN A 151 -8.15 -20.20 -2.59
CA ASN A 151 -7.39 -20.96 -3.59
C ASN A 151 -6.72 -20.08 -4.66
N ASN A 152 -7.37 -19.00 -5.06
CA ASN A 152 -6.92 -18.20 -6.20
C ASN A 152 -6.17 -16.93 -5.78
N SER A 153 -6.33 -16.47 -4.54
CA SER A 153 -5.69 -15.24 -4.07
C SER A 153 -4.84 -15.46 -2.82
N ILE A 154 -5.42 -15.93 -1.72
CA ILE A 154 -4.72 -15.96 -0.43
C ILE A 154 -3.61 -17.01 -0.37
N ILE A 155 -3.89 -18.27 -0.71
CA ILE A 155 -2.89 -19.34 -0.65
C ILE A 155 -1.70 -19.04 -1.57
N PRO A 156 -1.88 -18.62 -2.84
CA PRO A 156 -0.75 -18.20 -3.67
C PRO A 156 0.14 -17.13 -3.02
N LEU A 157 -0.45 -16.12 -2.36
CA LEU A 157 0.30 -15.10 -1.62
C LEU A 157 1.06 -15.68 -0.42
N LEU A 158 0.46 -16.61 0.34
CA LEU A 158 1.15 -17.28 1.44
C LEU A 158 2.38 -18.06 0.96
N TYR A 159 2.28 -18.72 -0.19
CA TYR A 159 3.43 -19.39 -0.81
C TYR A 159 4.55 -18.40 -1.17
N GLU A 160 4.21 -17.19 -1.62
CA GLU A 160 5.19 -16.13 -1.88
C GLU A 160 5.80 -15.58 -0.58
N TYR A 161 4.97 -15.30 0.42
CA TYR A 161 5.39 -14.72 1.71
C TYR A 161 6.32 -15.65 2.49
N PHE A 162 6.06 -16.96 2.42
CA PHE A 162 6.81 -17.98 3.14
C PHE A 162 7.81 -18.74 2.27
N TYR A 163 8.08 -18.32 1.03
CA TYR A 163 9.05 -18.96 0.12
C TYR A 163 8.82 -20.49 -0.03
N ASP A 164 7.57 -20.86 -0.31
CA ASP A 164 7.11 -22.26 -0.43
C ASP A 164 7.27 -23.14 0.84
N ASP A 165 7.50 -22.54 2.02
CA ASP A 165 7.59 -23.23 3.32
C ASP A 165 6.21 -23.69 3.85
N GLU A 166 5.83 -24.93 3.53
CA GLU A 166 4.52 -25.49 3.91
C GLU A 166 4.31 -25.56 5.43
N ASP A 167 5.37 -25.67 6.23
CA ASP A 167 5.30 -25.74 7.70
C ASP A 167 4.81 -24.41 8.31
N LYS A 168 4.88 -23.31 7.55
CA LYS A 168 4.30 -22.00 7.91
C LYS A 168 2.99 -21.71 7.19
N ILE A 169 2.87 -22.14 5.94
CA ILE A 169 1.67 -21.90 5.12
C ILE A 169 0.46 -22.63 5.71
N VAL A 170 0.62 -23.90 6.10
CA VAL A 170 -0.48 -24.72 6.60
C VAL A 170 -1.07 -24.14 7.90
N PRO A 171 -0.29 -23.79 8.94
CA PRO A 171 -0.80 -23.10 10.12
C PRO A 171 -1.51 -21.77 9.83
N ALA A 172 -1.03 -21.00 8.85
CA ALA A 172 -1.68 -19.75 8.44
C ALA A 172 -3.06 -20.01 7.81
N ILE A 173 -3.18 -21.03 6.96
CA ILE A 173 -4.47 -21.45 6.38
C ILE A 173 -5.41 -21.94 7.49
N GLU A 174 -4.91 -22.74 8.43
CA GLU A 174 -5.68 -23.27 9.55
C GLU A 174 -6.19 -22.18 10.48
N ALA A 175 -5.41 -21.13 10.70
CA ALA A 175 -5.82 -20.00 11.53
C ALA A 175 -7.11 -19.34 11.00
N CYS A 176 -7.31 -19.27 9.68
CA CYS A 176 -8.54 -18.73 9.10
C CYS A 176 -9.73 -19.71 9.15
N LEU A 177 -9.48 -21.03 9.00
CA LEU A 177 -10.53 -21.99 8.66
C LEU A 177 -11.09 -22.80 9.83
N ASP A 178 -10.55 -22.65 11.04
CA ASP A 178 -10.94 -23.33 12.30
C ASP A 178 -11.05 -24.88 12.23
N ASN A 179 -10.85 -25.51 11.06
CA ASN A 179 -10.99 -26.95 10.82
C ASN A 179 -10.13 -27.42 9.62
N LEU A 180 -9.14 -28.26 9.93
CA LEU A 180 -8.21 -28.97 9.03
C LEU A 180 -8.87 -29.74 7.86
N HIS A 181 -10.16 -30.08 7.95
CA HIS A 181 -10.84 -30.95 6.96
C HIS A 181 -11.11 -30.29 5.60
N LEU A 182 -10.79 -29.01 5.47
CA LEU A 182 -11.00 -28.23 4.27
C LEU A 182 -9.81 -28.28 3.30
N ILE A 183 -8.58 -28.59 3.74
CA ILE A 183 -7.46 -28.76 2.82
C ILE A 183 -7.66 -30.07 2.05
N ASP A 184 -7.60 -30.02 0.72
CA ASP A 184 -7.75 -31.19 -0.14
C ASP A 184 -6.50 -32.09 -0.06
N PRO A 185 -6.58 -33.27 0.59
CA PRO A 185 -5.44 -34.16 0.72
C PRO A 185 -5.13 -34.91 -0.58
N THR A 186 -6.02 -34.85 -1.57
CA THR A 186 -5.88 -35.57 -2.84
C THR A 186 -5.16 -34.75 -3.90
N TYR A 187 -5.09 -33.42 -3.72
CA TYR A 187 -4.40 -32.53 -4.63
C TYR A 187 -2.89 -32.62 -4.42
N LYS A 188 -2.15 -32.94 -5.50
CA LYS A 188 -0.69 -33.17 -5.44
C LYS A 188 0.16 -31.90 -5.62
N GLY A 189 -0.48 -30.75 -5.89
CA GLY A 189 0.22 -29.47 -6.04
C GLY A 189 0.26 -28.65 -4.75
N ARG A 190 0.45 -27.33 -4.87
CA ARG A 190 0.28 -26.38 -3.77
C ARG A 190 -1.06 -26.61 -3.06
N LYS A 191 -1.10 -26.44 -1.73
CA LYS A 191 -2.31 -26.68 -0.93
C LYS A 191 -3.53 -25.97 -1.53
N LYS A 192 -4.67 -26.63 -1.45
CA LYS A 192 -5.97 -26.08 -1.88
C LYS A 192 -7.04 -26.44 -0.88
N ILE A 193 -8.04 -25.59 -0.79
CA ILE A 193 -9.24 -25.81 -0.01
C ILE A 193 -10.31 -26.41 -0.91
N ARG A 194 -11.04 -27.39 -0.38
CA ARG A 194 -12.16 -28.02 -1.07
C ARG A 194 -13.28 -27.00 -1.29
N PRO A 195 -13.93 -27.01 -2.47
CA PRO A 195 -15.19 -26.29 -2.64
C PRO A 195 -16.19 -26.78 -1.58
N LYS A 196 -16.97 -25.87 -1.00
CA LYS A 196 -18.13 -26.26 -0.18
C LYS A 196 -19.14 -26.91 -1.13
N SER A 197 -19.43 -28.19 -0.92
CA SER A 197 -20.47 -28.95 -1.65
C SER A 197 -21.87 -28.47 -1.30
#